data_AF-A0A453LYJ8-F1
#
_entry.id   AF-A0A453LYJ8-F1
#
_cell.length_a   1.000
_cell.length_b   1.000
_cell.length_c   1.000
_cell.angle_alpha   90.00
_cell.angle_beta   90.00
_cell.angle_gamma   90.00
#
_symmetry.space_group_name_H-M   'P 1'
#
loop_
_entity.id
_entity.type
_entity.pdbx_description
1 polymer ?
#
loop_
_entity_poly.entity_id
_entity_poly.type
_entity_poly.pdbx_seq_one_letter_code
_entity_poly.pdbx_strand_id
1 'polypeptide(L)' 'MIYQAKTTSEMEEVMLKSLNRIPWERVDVSFKRSRQWIFAHSTIQVKTYFLNSDGADVIFHMIDHFLY' A
#
# COMPACT_ATOMS: atom_id res chain seq x y z
N MET A 1 -27.36 -9.08 -23.28
CA MET A 1 -26.34 -9.77 -22.45
C MET A 1 -26.64 -9.41 -21.01
N ILE A 2 -26.92 -10.39 -20.16
CA ILE A 2 -27.21 -10.14 -18.74
C ILE A 2 -25.86 -10.07 -18.04
N TYR A 3 -25.48 -8.89 -17.53
CA TYR A 3 -24.30 -8.77 -16.69
C TYR A 3 -24.64 -9.37 -15.31
N GLN A 4 -24.10 -10.55 -15.03
CA GLN A 4 -24.10 -11.07 -13.67
C GLN A 4 -23.09 -10.26 -12.85
N ALA A 5 -23.54 -9.69 -11.74
CA ALA A 5 -22.64 -9.06 -10.79
C ALA A 5 -21.72 -10.14 -10.21
N LYS A 6 -20.41 -9.95 -10.35
CA LYS A 6 -19.42 -10.81 -9.69
C LYS A 6 -19.62 -10.74 -8.19
N THR A 7 -19.51 -11.89 -7.55
CA THR A 7 -19.41 -11.97 -6.10
C THR A 7 -18.08 -11.37 -5.64
N THR A 8 -18.00 -10.94 -4.39
CA THR A 8 -16.77 -10.38 -3.82
C THR A 8 -15.60 -11.36 -3.91
N SER A 9 -15.82 -12.65 -3.67
CA SER A 9 -14.76 -13.67 -3.75
C SER A 9 -14.20 -13.82 -5.17
N GLU A 10 -15.05 -13.75 -6.19
CA GLU A 10 -14.60 -13.80 -7.59
C GLU A 10 -13.78 -12.56 -7.99
N MET A 11 -14.10 -11.40 -7.41
CA MET A 11 -13.29 -10.18 -7.61
C MET A 11 -11.93 -10.30 -6.93
N GLU A 12 -11.89 -10.77 -5.68
CA GLU A 12 -10.65 -10.99 -4.92
C GLU A 12 -9.72 -11.96 -5.64
N GLU A 13 -10.24 -13.09 -6.12
CA GLU A 13 -9.42 -14.08 -6.84
C GLU A 13 -8.83 -13.51 -8.15
N VAL A 14 -9.61 -12.70 -8.87
CA VAL A 14 -9.12 -12.04 -10.08
C VAL A 14 -8.07 -10.98 -9.77
N MET A 15 -8.22 -10.23 -8.68
CA MET A 15 -7.20 -9.28 -8.22
C MET A 15 -5.91 -10.00 -7.87
N LEU A 16 -5.97 -11.08 -7.08
CA LEU A 16 -4.80 -11.88 -6.71
C LEU A 16 -4.10 -12.50 -7.92
N LYS A 17 -4.86 -13.05 -8.88
CA LYS A 17 -4.29 -13.60 -10.13
C LYS A 17 -3.60 -12.53 -10.97
N SER A 18 -4.18 -11.33 -11.03
CA SER A 18 -3.62 -10.21 -11.80
C SER A 18 -2.35 -9.67 -11.13
N LEU A 19 -2.39 -9.47 -9.81
CA LEU A 19 -1.27 -9.00 -9.00
C LEU A 19 -0.07 -9.95 -9.03
N ASN A 20 -0.30 -11.27 -9.04
CA ASN A 20 0.78 -12.26 -9.15
C ASN A 20 1.51 -12.27 -10.51
N ARG A 21 0.92 -11.68 -11.56
CA ARG A 21 1.53 -11.62 -12.90
C ARG A 21 2.45 -10.40 -13.08
N ILE A 22 2.40 -9.45 -12.16
CA ILE A 22 3.17 -8.21 -12.23
C ILE A 22 4.47 -8.43 -11.43
N PRO A 23 5.64 -8.01 -11.94
CA PRO A 23 6.88 -8.07 -11.18
C PRO A 23 6.79 -7.12 -9.97
N TRP A 24 7.16 -7.64 -8.81
CA TRP A 24 7.18 -6.87 -7.56
C TRP A 24 8.58 -6.33 -7.31
N GLU A 25 8.67 -5.03 -7.11
CA GLU A 25 9.88 -4.38 -6.63
C GLU A 25 9.78 -4.16 -5.12
N ARG A 26 10.87 -4.46 -4.40
CA ARG A 26 10.94 -4.16 -2.97
C ARG A 26 11.44 -2.74 -2.81
N VAL A 27 10.63 -1.90 -2.16
CA VAL A 27 10.97 -0.53 -1.79
C VAL A 27 11.25 -0.51 -0.28
N ASP A 28 12.50 -0.22 0.09
CA ASP A 28 12.92 -0.17 1.49
C ASP A 28 12.60 1.19 2.12
N VAL A 29 11.88 1.17 3.24
CA VAL A 29 11.56 2.37 4.03
C VAL A 29 12.12 2.25 5.44
N SER A 30 12.64 3.34 5.99
CA SER A 30 13.27 3.37 7.31
C SER A 30 12.67 4.43 8.20
N PHE A 31 12.08 3.98 9.32
CA PHE A 31 11.52 4.87 10.35
C PHE A 31 12.48 5.15 11.51
N LYS A 32 13.78 4.79 11.40
CA LYS A 32 14.74 4.91 12.51
C LYS A 32 14.86 6.33 13.11
N ARG A 33 14.53 7.36 12.32
CA ARG A 33 14.56 8.78 12.76
C ARG A 33 13.17 9.33 13.14
N SER A 34 12.12 8.54 12.98
CA SER A 34 10.75 8.92 13.27
C SER A 34 10.42 8.69 14.75
N ARG A 35 9.57 9.55 15.32
CA ARG A 35 9.01 9.33 16.67
C ARG A 35 8.07 8.12 16.72
N GLN A 36 7.55 7.71 15.56
CA GLN A 36 6.64 6.57 15.38
C GLN A 36 7.39 5.26 15.07
N TRP A 37 8.71 5.19 15.22
CA TRP A 37 9.52 4.01 14.85
C TRP A 37 9.07 2.69 15.51
N ILE A 38 8.55 2.75 16.75
CA ILE A 38 8.04 1.58 17.50
C ILE A 38 6.73 1.05 16.87
N PHE A 39 6.01 1.90 16.15
CA PHE A 39 4.73 1.61 15.50
C PHE A 39 4.81 1.77 13.98
N ALA A 40 6.00 1.58 13.39
CA ALA A 40 6.25 1.76 11.96
C ALA A 40 5.20 1.07 11.06
N HIS A 41 4.78 -0.14 11.42
CA HIS A 41 3.77 -0.88 10.67
C HIS A 41 2.37 -0.24 10.67
N SER A 42 1.98 0.45 11.75
CA SER A 42 0.68 1.13 11.81
C SER A 42 0.70 2.47 11.06
N THR A 43 1.88 3.08 10.99
CA THR A 43 2.12 4.36 10.31
C THR A 43 1.94 4.26 8.79
N ILE A 44 2.31 3.15 8.15
CA ILE A 44 2.21 2.96 6.69
C ILE A 44 0.79 3.19 6.15
N GLN A 45 -0.26 2.85 6.91
CA GLN A 45 -1.65 2.93 6.44
C GLN A 45 -2.32 4.30 6.62
N VAL A 46 -1.61 5.32 7.13
CA VAL A 46 -2.08 6.72 7.35
C VAL A 46 -3.56 6.82 7.75
N LYS A 47 -4.00 6.03 8.75
CA LYS A 47 -5.41 5.99 9.15
C LYS A 47 -5.86 7.28 9.82
N THR A 48 -5.00 7.82 10.68
CA THR A 48 -5.22 9.08 11.39
C THR A 48 -3.97 9.93 11.25
N TYR A 49 -4.05 11.02 10.49
CA TYR A 49 -2.88 11.87 10.19
C TYR A 49 -2.11 12.31 11.44
N PHE A 50 -2.81 12.66 12.53
CA PHE A 50 -2.18 13.04 13.80
C PHE A 50 -1.27 11.95 14.40
N LEU A 51 -1.60 10.67 14.19
CA LEU A 51 -0.89 9.52 14.75
C LEU A 51 0.01 8.80 13.75
N ASN A 52 -0.22 9.02 12.45
CA ASN A 52 0.41 8.28 11.35
C ASN A 52 0.98 9.23 10.28
N SER A 53 1.29 10.47 10.65
CA SER A 53 1.84 11.50 9.77
C SER A 53 3.02 11.01 8.94
N ASP A 54 3.88 10.17 9.52
CA ASP A 54 5.11 9.73 8.86
C ASP A 54 4.85 8.70 7.75
N GLY A 55 3.62 8.18 7.65
CA GLY A 55 3.22 7.34 6.52
C GLY A 55 2.91 8.14 5.26
N ALA A 56 2.64 9.45 5.39
CA ALA A 56 2.51 10.32 4.22
C ALA A 56 3.83 10.40 3.44
N ASP A 57 4.97 10.43 4.15
CA ASP A 57 6.31 10.41 3.57
C ASP A 57 6.58 9.12 2.77
N VAL A 58 6.08 7.98 3.27
CA VAL A 58 6.13 6.70 2.54
C VAL A 58 5.36 6.77 1.22
N ILE A 59 4.18 7.38 1.22
CA ILE A 59 3.37 7.53 -0.01
C ILE A 59 4.10 8.41 -1.02
N PHE A 60 4.67 9.53 -0.58
CA PHE A 60 5.47 10.39 -1.46
C PHE A 60 6.69 9.65 -2.02
N HIS A 61 7.41 8.90 -1.19
CA HIS A 61 8.53 8.08 -1.65
C HIS A 61 8.12 7.06 -2.71
N MET A 62 6.96 6.40 -2.55
CA MET A 62 6.43 5.50 -3.57
C MET A 62 6.09 6.24 -4.87
N ILE A 63 5.47 7.41 -4.79
CA ILE A 63 5.15 8.23 -5.98
C ILE A 63 6.42 8.65 -6.71
N ASP A 64 7.42 9.15 -5.98
CA ASP A 64 8.70 9.55 -6.55
C ASP A 64 9.40 8.38 -7.23
N HIS A 65 9.32 7.17 -6.65
CA HIS A 65 9.84 5.93 -7.25
C HIS A 65 9.13 5.54 -8.55
N PHE A 66 7.84 5.86 -8.73
CA PHE A 66 7.13 5.59 -9.98
C PHE A 66 7.35 6.66 -11.06
N LEU A 67 7.77 7.87 -10.66
CA LEU A 67 8.01 8.99 -11.57
C LEU A 67 9.45 9.02 -12.12
N TYR A 68 10.37 8.25 -11.53
CA TYR A 68 11.77 8.08 -11.94
C TYR A 68 12.00 6.70 -12.57
#